data_AF-A0A928RDK2-F1
#
_entry.id   AF-A0A928RDK2-F1
#
_cell.length_a   1.000
_cell.length_b   1.000
_cell.length_c   1.000
_cell.angle_alpha   90.00
_cell.angle_beta   90.00
_cell.angle_gamma   90.00
#
_symmetry.space_group_name_H-M   'P 1'
#
loop_
_entity.id
_entity.type
_entity.pdbx_description
1 polymer ?
#
loop_
_entity_poly.entity_id
_entity_poly.type
_entity_poly.pdbx_seq_one_letter_code
_entity_poly.pdbx_strand_id
1 'polypeptide(L)'
;MEISSLQKARYEYSPKLPQMLRGGIAEISVLEGAETKSVADCEKIQALFPNTYGKKEITFQKGQNTSEAKKQVVGVILSGGQAP
;
A
#
# COMPACT_ATOMS: atom_id res chain seq x y z
N MET A 1 -14.32 -13.05 -26.64
CA MET A 1 -12.85 -13.24 -26.73
C MET A 1 -12.58 -14.70 -26.43
N GLU A 2 -11.90 -15.39 -27.33
CA GLU A 2 -11.40 -16.75 -27.07
C GLU A 2 -10.16 -16.65 -26.17
N ILE A 3 -10.21 -17.29 -25.00
CA ILE A 3 -9.10 -17.32 -24.04
C ILE A 3 -8.27 -18.58 -24.31
N SER A 4 -6.96 -18.42 -24.53
CA SER A 4 -6.06 -19.55 -24.80
C SER A 4 -5.92 -20.48 -23.58
N SER A 5 -5.55 -21.74 -23.80
CA SER A 5 -5.34 -22.71 -22.72
C SER A 5 -4.30 -22.23 -21.69
N LEU A 6 -3.27 -21.49 -22.13
CA LEU A 6 -2.26 -20.91 -21.24
C LEU A 6 -2.83 -19.76 -20.39
N GLN A 7 -3.69 -18.91 -20.97
CA GLN A 7 -4.34 -17.84 -20.22
C GLN A 7 -5.29 -18.41 -19.15
N LYS A 8 -6.02 -19.50 -19.46
CA LYS A 8 -6.85 -20.22 -18.48
C LYS A 8 -6.02 -20.69 -17.29
N ALA A 9 -4.92 -21.41 -17.56
CA ALA A 9 -4.01 -21.87 -16.52
C ALA A 9 -3.38 -20.71 -15.73
N ARG A 10 -3.11 -19.57 -16.37
CA ARG A 10 -2.57 -18.38 -15.68
C ARG A 10 -3.59 -17.74 -14.74
N TYR A 11 -4.88 -17.73 -15.08
CA TYR A 11 -5.94 -17.19 -14.23
C TYR A 11 -6.24 -18.04 -13.00
N GLU A 12 -5.83 -19.31 -12.99
CA GLU A 12 -5.92 -20.19 -11.82
C GLU A 12 -4.83 -19.88 -10.77
N TYR A 13 -3.80 -19.10 -11.12
CA TYR A 13 -2.75 -18.73 -10.18
C TYR A 13 -3.30 -17.83 -9.06
N SER A 14 -3.16 -18.30 -7.82
CA SER A 14 -3.43 -17.49 -6.64
C SER A 14 -2.13 -16.78 -6.19
N PRO A 15 -2.08 -15.44 -6.23
CA PRO A 15 -0.90 -14.69 -5.79
C PRO A 15 -0.58 -14.96 -4.31
N LYS A 16 0.71 -15.13 -4.02
CA LYS A 16 1.20 -15.33 -2.66
C LYS A 16 1.04 -14.04 -1.85
N LEU A 17 0.17 -14.07 -0.85
CA LEU A 17 0.01 -12.96 0.09
C LEU A 17 1.04 -13.02 1.23
N PRO A 18 1.62 -11.86 1.63
CA PRO A 18 2.37 -11.73 2.87
C PRO A 18 1.58 -12.29 4.06
N GLN A 19 2.27 -12.92 5.01
CA GLN A 19 1.63 -13.61 6.14
C GLN A 19 0.70 -12.69 6.94
N MET A 20 1.06 -11.42 7.13
CA MET A 20 0.28 -10.46 7.91
C MET A 20 -1.12 -10.19 7.31
N LEU A 21 -1.27 -10.27 5.98
CA LEU A 21 -2.53 -9.94 5.30
C LEU A 21 -3.50 -11.12 5.29
N ARG A 22 -3.04 -12.33 5.62
CA ARG A 22 -3.85 -13.55 5.55
C ARG A 22 -4.94 -13.62 6.62
N GLY A 23 -4.70 -13.02 7.79
CA GLY A 23 -5.70 -12.91 8.88
C GLY A 23 -6.75 -11.82 8.64
N GLY A 24 -6.65 -11.08 7.52
CA GLY A 24 -7.52 -9.96 7.24
C GLY A 24 -7.11 -8.67 7.97
N ILE A 25 -7.69 -7.55 7.55
CA ILE A 25 -7.29 -6.21 8.01
C ILE A 25 -7.62 -5.94 9.48
N ALA A 26 -8.52 -6.71 10.10
CA ALA A 26 -8.91 -6.54 11.50
C ALA A 26 -7.79 -6.97 12.47
N GLU A 27 -6.90 -7.86 12.03
CA GLU A 27 -5.77 -8.39 12.81
C GLU A 27 -4.44 -7.67 12.53
N ILE A 28 -4.52 -6.46 11.96
CA ILE A 28 -3.35 -5.64 11.66
C ILE A 28 -3.37 -4.37 12.50
N SER A 29 -2.29 -4.12 13.23
CA SER A 29 -2.02 -2.84 13.88
C SER A 29 -0.85 -2.12 13.21
N VAL A 30 -0.79 -0.79 13.40
CA VAL A 30 0.25 0.09 12.87
C VAL A 30 1.31 0.34 13.93
N LEU A 31 2.57 0.14 13.56
CA LEU A 31 3.74 0.55 14.31
C LEU A 31 4.38 1.74 13.59
N GLU A 32 4.44 2.89 14.26
CA GLU A 32 5.12 4.09 13.75
C GLU A 32 6.64 3.98 13.97
N GLY A 33 7.40 4.20 12.91
CA GLY A 33 8.86 4.26 12.90
C GLY A 33 9.41 5.67 12.99
N ALA A 34 10.60 5.87 12.40
CA ALA A 34 11.28 7.16 12.37
C ALA A 34 10.61 8.15 11.38
N GLU A 35 10.79 9.44 11.63
CA GLU A 35 10.40 10.50 10.69
C GLU A 35 11.24 10.42 9.41
N THR A 36 10.60 10.58 8.28
CA THR A 36 11.28 10.56 6.97
C THR A 36 11.90 11.91 6.65
N LYS A 37 12.89 11.92 5.76
CA LYS A 37 13.47 13.14 5.22
C LYS A 37 13.67 13.01 3.72
N SER A 38 13.64 14.14 3.02
CA SER A 38 14.05 14.17 1.62
C SER A 38 15.56 13.89 1.50
N VAL A 39 15.96 13.33 0.35
CA VAL A 39 17.38 13.02 0.07
C VAL A 39 18.19 14.29 -0.18
N ALA A 40 17.56 15.34 -0.73
CA ALA A 40 18.17 16.64 -1.02
C ALA A 40 17.12 17.78 -0.90
N ASP A 41 17.61 19.02 -0.79
CA ASP A 41 16.79 20.25 -0.71
C ASP A 41 15.77 20.28 0.45
N CYS A 42 16.13 19.71 1.61
CA CYS A 42 15.25 19.54 2.77
C CYS A 42 14.43 20.78 3.13
N GLU A 43 15.06 21.95 3.24
CA GLU A 43 14.38 23.19 3.65
C GLU A 43 13.33 23.63 2.61
N LYS A 44 13.66 23.57 1.33
CA LYS A 44 12.73 23.94 0.24
C LYS A 44 11.57 22.95 0.16
N ILE A 45 11.86 21.66 0.22
CA ILE A 45 10.83 20.62 0.14
C ILE A 45 9.92 20.69 1.37
N GLN A 46 10.45 20.94 2.56
CA GLN A 46 9.66 21.13 3.76
C GLN A 46 8.73 22.35 3.64
N ALA A 47 9.22 23.47 3.11
CA ALA A 47 8.40 24.67 2.88
C ALA A 47 7.26 24.42 1.87
N LEU A 48 7.49 23.58 0.84
CA LEU A 48 6.49 23.24 -0.16
C LEU A 48 5.42 22.25 0.35
N PHE A 49 5.76 21.39 1.31
CA PHE A 49 4.89 20.32 1.80
C PHE A 49 4.64 20.40 3.32
N PRO A 50 4.08 21.51 3.83
CA PRO A 50 3.95 21.74 5.27
C PRO A 50 3.08 20.69 6.01
N ASN A 51 2.16 20.03 5.29
CA ASN A 51 1.21 19.08 5.88
C ASN A 51 1.65 17.61 5.76
N THR A 52 2.70 17.31 4.99
CA THR A 52 3.06 15.93 4.64
C THR A 52 4.55 15.62 4.72
N TYR A 53 5.42 16.63 4.79
CA TYR A 53 6.84 16.42 5.01
C TYR A 53 7.10 15.80 6.38
N GLY A 54 8.06 14.88 6.47
CA GLY A 54 8.47 14.29 7.75
C GLY A 54 7.57 13.18 8.30
N LYS A 55 6.55 12.73 7.57
CA LYS A 55 5.70 11.62 8.04
C LYS A 55 6.52 10.39 8.37
N LYS A 56 6.10 9.69 9.43
CA LYS A 56 6.81 8.51 9.94
C LYS A 56 6.65 7.32 9.01
N GLU A 57 7.67 6.47 8.99
CA GLU A 57 7.56 5.14 8.39
C GLU A 57 6.50 4.31 9.12
N ILE A 58 5.77 3.49 8.38
CA ILE A 58 4.70 2.65 8.92
C ILE A 58 5.07 1.19 8.71
N THR A 59 5.11 0.43 9.80
CA THR A 59 5.23 -1.03 9.76
C THR A 59 3.92 -1.65 10.24
N PHE A 60 3.42 -2.62 9.48
CA PHE A 60 2.27 -3.40 9.90
C PHE A 60 2.72 -4.61 10.72
N GLN A 61 2.05 -4.84 11.84
CA GLN A 61 2.29 -5.99 12.70
C GLN A 61 0.96 -6.64 13.09
N LYS A 62 1.02 -7.86 13.61
CA LYS A 62 -0.17 -8.53 14.14
C LYS A 62 -0.69 -7.76 15.36
N GLY A 63 -1.97 -7.41 15.35
CA GLY A 63 -2.61 -6.66 16.44
C GLY A 63 -4.03 -6.25 16.10
N GLN A 64 -4.75 -5.63 17.03
CA GLN A 64 -6.12 -5.18 16.76
C GLN A 64 -6.10 -3.90 15.92
N ASN A 65 -6.86 -3.89 14.82
CA ASN A 65 -7.06 -2.67 14.03
C ASN A 65 -7.98 -1.71 14.80
N THR A 66 -7.52 -0.47 14.98
CA THR A 66 -8.24 0.59 15.70
C THR A 66 -9.00 1.53 14.76
N SER A 67 -8.91 1.32 13.45
CA SER A 67 -9.57 2.15 12.44
C SER A 67 -11.05 1.81 12.34
N GLU A 68 -11.88 2.83 12.15
CA GLU A 68 -13.31 2.65 11.95
C GLU A 68 -13.62 1.94 10.63
N ALA A 69 -14.47 0.91 10.70
CA ALA A 69 -14.94 0.21 9.51
C ALA A 69 -15.92 1.09 8.72
N LYS A 70 -15.45 1.63 7.59
CA LYS A 70 -16.26 2.46 6.68
C LYS A 70 -16.19 1.91 5.26
N LYS A 71 -17.32 1.95 4.55
CA LYS A 71 -17.36 1.63 3.12
C LYS A 71 -16.43 2.61 2.37
N GLN A 72 -15.48 2.06 1.63
CA GLN A 72 -14.55 2.84 0.82
C GLN A 72 -15.04 2.88 -0.64
N VAL A 73 -15.05 4.06 -1.25
CA VAL A 73 -15.20 4.24 -2.69
C VAL A 73 -13.83 4.69 -3.21
N VAL A 74 -13.19 3.84 -4.03
CA VAL A 74 -11.79 4.01 -4.43
C VAL A 74 -11.70 4.25 -5.93
N GLY A 75 -11.00 5.31 -6.33
CA GLY A 75 -10.61 5.56 -7.71
C GLY A 75 -9.20 5.03 -7.98
N VAL A 76 -8.98 4.37 -9.11
CA VAL A 76 -7.68 3.81 -9.50
C VAL A 76 -7.24 4.46 -10.82
N ILE A 77 -6.01 4.98 -10.86
CA ILE A 77 -5.38 5.56 -12.04
C ILE A 77 -4.10 4.76 -12.34
N LEU A 78 -3.96 4.26 -13.57
CA LEU A 78 -2.73 3.64 -14.07
C LEU A 78 -1.97 4.68 -14.90
N SER A 79 -0.81 5.13 -14.42
CA SER A 79 -0.01 6.18 -15.06
C SER A 79 1.34 5.65 -15.57
N GLY A 80 1.86 6.28 -16.63
CA GLY A 80 3.11 5.86 -17.28
C GLY A 80 2.92 4.78 -18.36
N GLY A 81 4.00 4.05 -18.63
CA GLY A 81 3.99 2.93 -19.58
C GLY A 81 3.43 1.64 -18.97
N GLN A 82 3.14 0.66 -19.83
CA GLN A 82 2.64 -0.65 -19.39
C GLN A 82 3.73 -1.43 -18.65
N ALA A 83 3.39 -1.96 -17.47
CA ALA A 83 4.24 -2.85 -16.68
C ALA A 83 3.45 -4.16 -16.36
N PRO A 84 3.94 -5.35 -16.75
CA PRO A 84 3.28 -6.64 -16.50
C PRO A 84 3.24 -7.09 -15.03
#